data_AF-A0A2V7NRA5-F1
#
_entry.id   AF-A0A2V7NRA5-F1
#
_cell.length_a   1.000
_cell.length_b   1.000
_cell.length_c   1.000
_cell.angle_alpha   90.00
_cell.angle_beta   90.00
_cell.angle_gamma   90.00
#
_symmetry.space_group_name_H-M   'P 1'
#
loop_
_entity.id
_entity.type
_entity.pdbx_description
1 polymer ?
#
loop_
_entity_poly.entity_id
_entity_poly.type
_entity_poly.pdbx_seq_one_letter_code
_entity_poly.pdbx_strand_id
1 'polypeptide(L)'
;MNPIDPRVHQVLDGELARESLPPELRRVVDRLESAAALLAAAVPPQGAGLETRVMAAVRRPAPSGDRVRRLLRWFATPQAVTLRIRPAWSLALAAAIVLLTLVPTDERAPALGEHEGIAQFVGRFPDAHSVHVAGSFNDWRTGTIPLEDRDHDGVWRATVVLPTGAYEYMFVVDGERWVPDHWADRLVEDDFGRENSIVIVRATWR
;
A
#
# COMPACT_ATOMS: atom_id res chain seq x y z
N MET A 1 13.58 -23.92 -11.61
CA MET A 1 13.91 -24.41 -10.25
C MET A 1 15.24 -25.12 -10.34
N ASN A 2 16.31 -24.55 -9.77
CA ASN A 2 17.65 -25.15 -9.84
C ASN A 2 17.74 -26.26 -8.77
N PRO A 3 17.96 -27.53 -9.13
CA PRO A 3 18.11 -28.60 -8.14
C PRO A 3 19.37 -28.31 -7.31
N ILE A 4 19.22 -28.32 -5.99
CA ILE A 4 20.36 -28.23 -5.06
C ILE A 4 21.26 -29.44 -5.34
N ASP A 5 22.56 -29.20 -5.50
CA ASP A 5 23.55 -30.25 -5.76
C ASP A 5 23.48 -31.31 -4.63
N PRO A 6 23.33 -32.62 -4.96
CA PRO A 6 23.16 -33.68 -3.98
C PRO A 6 24.31 -33.77 -2.96
N ARG A 7 25.51 -33.27 -3.30
CA ARG A 7 26.66 -33.24 -2.40
C ARG A 7 26.50 -32.26 -1.25
N VAL A 8 25.72 -31.18 -1.43
CA VAL A 8 25.41 -30.23 -0.36
C VAL A 8 24.50 -30.88 0.68
N HIS A 9 23.55 -31.71 0.23
CA HIS A 9 22.66 -32.46 1.11
C HIS A 9 23.43 -33.46 1.98
N GLN A 10 24.35 -34.22 1.37
CA GLN A 10 25.17 -35.21 2.09
C GLN A 10 26.08 -34.60 3.16
N VAL A 11 26.58 -33.37 2.96
CA VAL A 11 27.36 -32.68 4.00
C VAL A 11 26.47 -32.20 5.16
N LEU A 12 25.25 -31.74 4.87
CA LEU A 12 24.28 -31.35 5.92
C LEU A 12 23.79 -32.57 6.73
N ASP A 13 23.71 -33.74 6.10
CA ASP A 13 23.38 -35.01 6.74
C ASP A 13 24.55 -35.63 7.52
N GLY A 14 25.76 -35.04 7.41
CA GLY A 14 26.98 -35.53 8.07
C GLY A 14 27.63 -36.75 7.40
N GLU A 15 27.15 -37.15 6.22
CA GLU A 15 27.66 -38.31 5.48
C GLU A 15 28.96 -38.02 4.71
N LEU A 16 29.25 -36.74 4.46
CA LEU A 16 30.44 -36.30 3.72
C LEU A 16 31.20 -35.19 4.47
N ALA A 17 32.53 -35.28 4.50
CA ALA A 17 33.36 -34.26 5.13
C ALA A 17 33.37 -32.97 4.30
N ARG A 18 33.11 -31.82 4.94
CA ARG A 18 33.12 -30.47 4.33
C ARG A 18 34.36 -30.17 3.49
N GLU A 19 35.48 -30.79 3.83
CA GLU A 19 36.81 -30.60 3.25
C GLU A 19 36.92 -31.20 1.84
N SER A 20 36.09 -32.19 1.54
CA SER A 20 36.01 -32.82 0.23
C SER A 20 35.16 -32.05 -0.79
N LEU A 21 34.55 -30.92 -0.40
CA LEU A 21 33.75 -30.10 -1.30
C LEU A 21 34.60 -29.05 -2.06
N PRO A 22 34.30 -28.82 -3.36
CA PRO A 22 34.78 -27.66 -4.10
C PRO A 22 34.52 -26.35 -3.35
N PRO A 23 35.41 -25.34 -3.49
CA PRO A 23 35.32 -24.08 -2.74
C PRO A 23 34.02 -23.31 -2.98
N GLU A 24 33.36 -23.50 -4.13
CA GLU A 24 32.06 -22.89 -4.43
C GLU A 24 30.92 -23.51 -3.61
N LEU A 25 30.90 -24.83 -3.46
CA LEU A 25 29.88 -25.54 -2.67
C LEU A 25 30.07 -25.34 -1.17
N ARG A 26 31.32 -25.19 -0.70
CA ARG A 26 31.60 -24.83 0.71
C ARG A 26 30.93 -23.52 1.11
N ARG A 27 30.98 -22.49 0.25
CA ARG A 27 30.32 -21.19 0.52
C ARG A 27 28.79 -21.32 0.59
N VAL A 28 28.21 -22.27 -0.14
CA VAL A 28 26.76 -22.54 -0.09
C VAL A 28 26.40 -23.19 1.24
N VAL A 29 27.19 -24.17 1.69
CA VAL A 29 27.04 -24.78 3.02
C VAL A 29 27.19 -23.75 4.13
N ASP A 30 28.21 -22.89 4.08
CA ASP A 30 28.45 -21.83 5.08
C ASP A 30 27.24 -20.87 5.20
N ARG A 31 26.61 -20.52 4.06
CA ARG A 31 25.41 -19.68 4.06
C ARG A 31 24.20 -20.39 4.65
N LEU A 32 24.03 -21.68 4.37
CA LEU A 32 22.92 -22.47 4.90
C LEU A 32 23.07 -22.70 6.40
N GLU A 33 24.27 -23.01 6.88
CA GLU A 33 24.56 -23.12 8.31
C GLU A 33 24.36 -21.78 9.04
N SER A 34 24.79 -20.67 8.44
CA SER A 34 24.56 -19.33 8.99
C SER A 34 23.07 -18.99 9.07
N ALA A 35 22.29 -19.32 8.03
CA ALA A 35 20.84 -19.13 8.03
C ALA A 35 20.13 -20.04 9.04
N ALA A 36 20.56 -21.29 9.18
CA ALA A 36 20.07 -22.23 10.19
C ALA A 36 20.39 -21.74 11.61
N ALA A 37 21.58 -21.17 11.83
CA ALA A 37 21.97 -20.59 13.11
C ALA A 37 21.12 -19.36 13.47
N LEU A 38 20.79 -18.50 12.49
CA LEU A 38 19.87 -17.37 12.69
C LEU A 38 18.44 -17.84 13.05
N LEU A 39 17.96 -18.88 12.39
CA LEU A 39 16.66 -19.48 12.68
C LEU A 39 16.66 -20.16 14.06
N ALA A 40 17.72 -20.88 14.41
CA ALA A 40 17.88 -21.50 15.72
C ALA A 40 17.98 -20.44 16.84
N ALA A 41 18.67 -19.32 16.59
CA ALA A 41 18.73 -18.19 17.52
C ALA A 41 17.38 -17.48 17.68
N ALA A 42 16.51 -17.53 16.67
CA ALA A 42 15.14 -17.03 16.75
C ALA A 42 14.20 -17.96 17.55
N VAL A 43 14.61 -19.20 17.81
CA VAL A 43 13.88 -20.16 18.64
C VAL A 43 14.46 -20.14 20.06
N PRO A 44 13.78 -19.56 21.06
CA PRO A 44 14.32 -19.48 22.41
C PRO A 44 14.43 -20.86 23.07
N PRO A 45 15.37 -21.04 24.01
CA PRO A 45 15.69 -22.36 24.59
C PRO A 45 14.46 -23.02 25.21
N GLN A 46 14.38 -24.34 25.03
CA GLN A 46 13.30 -25.18 25.53
C GLN A 46 13.42 -25.32 27.06
N GLY A 47 12.79 -24.40 27.78
CA GLY A 47 12.80 -24.40 29.25
C GLY A 47 11.93 -23.32 29.91
N ALA A 48 11.54 -22.27 29.19
CA ALA A 48 10.63 -21.26 29.72
C ALA A 48 9.17 -21.74 29.62
N GLY A 49 8.54 -21.97 30.78
CA GLY A 49 7.16 -22.40 30.90
C GLY A 49 6.18 -21.50 30.14
N LEU A 50 5.10 -22.11 29.65
CA LEU A 50 4.06 -21.49 28.81
C LEU A 50 3.56 -20.14 29.35
N GLU A 51 3.53 -19.98 30.67
CA GLU A 51 3.14 -18.75 31.37
C GLU A 51 4.06 -17.56 31.10
N THR A 52 5.38 -17.78 31.05
CA THR A 52 6.35 -16.72 30.73
C THR A 52 6.23 -16.30 29.26
N ARG A 53 5.87 -17.24 28.37
CA ARG A 53 5.62 -16.95 26.95
C ARG A 53 4.36 -16.11 26.73
N VAL A 54 3.28 -16.41 27.45
CA VAL A 54 2.04 -15.63 27.36
C VAL A 54 2.25 -14.21 27.89
N MET A 55 2.98 -14.05 29.00
CA MET A 55 3.23 -12.73 29.58
C MET A 55 4.24 -11.89 28.79
N ALA A 56 5.25 -12.51 28.16
CA ALA A 56 6.17 -11.80 27.27
C ALA A 56 5.52 -11.40 25.94
N ALA A 57 4.59 -12.21 25.42
CA ALA A 57 3.82 -11.88 24.22
C ALA A 57 2.82 -10.74 24.44
N VAL A 58 2.29 -10.59 25.66
CA VAL A 58 1.33 -9.53 26.01
C VAL A 58 1.99 -8.15 26.20
N ARG A 59 3.30 -8.09 26.50
CA ARG A 59 4.01 -6.82 26.77
C ARG A 59 4.68 -6.15 25.57
N ARG A 60 4.49 -6.63 24.34
CA ARG A 60 4.87 -5.84 23.15
C ARG A 60 3.73 -4.90 22.77
N PRO A 61 3.95 -3.56 22.70
CA PRO A 61 2.97 -2.68 22.09
C PRO A 61 2.80 -3.09 20.62
N ALA A 62 1.56 -3.38 20.23
CA ALA A 62 1.20 -3.70 18.86
C ALA A 62 1.46 -2.49 17.93
N PRO A 63 1.87 -2.72 16.66
CA PRO A 63 1.84 -1.67 15.66
C PRO A 63 0.41 -1.16 15.50
N SER A 64 0.25 0.16 15.45
CA SER A 64 -1.01 0.87 15.25
C SER A 64 -1.58 0.53 13.86
N GLY A 65 -2.43 -0.50 13.77
CA GLY A 65 -3.07 -0.87 12.49
C GLY A 65 -4.24 -1.87 12.56
N ASP A 66 -4.80 -2.19 13.72
CA ASP A 66 -5.61 -3.41 13.90
C ASP A 66 -7.07 -3.19 14.38
N ARG A 67 -7.73 -2.15 13.86
CA ARG A 67 -9.19 -1.92 14.08
C ARG A 67 -10.06 -2.63 13.04
N VAL A 68 -9.61 -2.69 11.78
CA VAL A 68 -10.37 -3.21 10.64
C VAL A 68 -10.62 -4.72 10.75
N ARG A 69 -9.63 -5.47 11.23
CA ARG A 69 -9.69 -6.94 11.35
C ARG A 69 -10.54 -7.44 12.53
N ARG A 70 -10.92 -6.54 13.45
CA ARG A 70 -11.80 -6.83 14.59
C ARG A 70 -13.28 -6.73 14.21
N LEU A 71 -13.62 -5.86 13.26
CA LEU A 71 -14.97 -5.70 12.70
C LEU A 71 -15.36 -6.86 11.78
N LEU A 72 -14.42 -7.35 10.96
CA LEU A 72 -14.67 -8.39 9.96
C LEU A 72 -15.01 -9.78 10.56
N ARG A 73 -14.52 -10.09 11.77
CA ARG A 73 -14.80 -11.39 12.41
C ARG A 73 -16.22 -11.50 12.97
N TRP A 74 -16.90 -10.38 13.20
CA TRP A 74 -18.27 -10.37 13.70
C TRP A 74 -19.28 -10.86 12.64
N PHE A 75 -18.97 -10.69 11.36
CA PHE A 75 -19.84 -11.12 10.25
C PHE A 75 -19.80 -12.62 9.93
N ALA A 76 -18.83 -13.38 10.46
CA ALA A 76 -18.52 -14.73 9.99
C ALA A 76 -19.12 -15.88 10.82
N THR A 77 -19.81 -15.61 11.93
CA THR A 77 -20.51 -16.66 12.69
C THR A 77 -22.01 -16.64 12.37
N PRO A 78 -22.55 -17.66 11.67
CA PRO A 78 -23.97 -17.72 11.37
C PRO A 78 -24.76 -17.96 12.66
N GLN A 79 -25.47 -16.94 13.12
CA GLN A 79 -26.40 -17.08 14.24
C GLN A 79 -27.75 -17.54 13.65
N ALA A 80 -28.17 -18.77 13.97
CA ALA A 80 -29.48 -19.27 13.58
C ALA A 80 -30.56 -18.55 14.40
N VAL A 81 -31.05 -17.42 13.89
CA VAL A 81 -32.13 -16.66 14.51
C VAL A 81 -33.47 -17.22 14.05
N THR A 82 -34.13 -18.02 14.89
CA THR A 82 -35.53 -18.41 14.66
C THR A 82 -36.44 -17.20 14.88
N LEU A 83 -36.67 -16.44 13.82
CA LEU A 83 -37.58 -15.30 13.79
C LEU A 83 -39.04 -15.78 13.79
N ARG A 84 -39.72 -15.65 14.93
CA ARG A 84 -41.19 -15.68 14.97
C ARG A 84 -41.71 -14.37 14.38
N ILE A 85 -41.91 -14.35 13.07
CA ILE A 85 -42.39 -13.18 12.32
C ILE A 85 -43.79 -12.82 12.85
N ARG A 86 -43.86 -11.79 13.71
CA ARG A 86 -45.13 -11.16 14.06
C ARG A 86 -45.57 -10.28 12.89
N PRO A 87 -46.85 -10.27 12.48
CA PRO A 87 -47.33 -9.64 11.24
C PRO A 87 -47.10 -8.11 11.16
N ALA A 88 -46.72 -7.46 12.25
CA ALA A 88 -46.29 -6.05 12.24
C ALA A 88 -44.91 -5.85 11.57
N TRP A 89 -44.02 -6.84 11.61
CA TRP A 89 -42.65 -6.72 11.06
C TRP A 89 -42.64 -6.84 9.53
N SER A 90 -43.62 -7.50 8.93
CA SER A 90 -43.76 -7.58 7.47
C SER A 90 -44.13 -6.23 6.84
N LEU A 91 -44.93 -5.41 7.52
CA LEU A 91 -45.25 -4.05 7.06
C LEU A 91 -44.05 -3.11 7.18
N ALA A 92 -43.29 -3.21 8.27
CA ALA A 92 -42.06 -2.43 8.45
C ALA A 92 -40.97 -2.81 7.43
N LEU A 93 -40.83 -4.11 7.12
CA LEU A 93 -39.90 -4.58 6.09
C LEU A 93 -40.30 -4.11 4.68
N ALA A 94 -41.59 -4.19 4.33
CA ALA A 94 -42.09 -3.69 3.06
C ALA A 94 -41.87 -2.17 2.91
N ALA A 95 -42.14 -1.40 3.97
CA ALA A 95 -41.85 0.03 3.99
C ALA A 95 -40.34 0.33 3.86
N ALA A 96 -39.48 -0.47 4.50
CA ALA A 96 -38.02 -0.33 4.37
C ALA A 96 -37.52 -0.69 2.97
N ILE A 97 -38.10 -1.70 2.30
CA ILE A 97 -37.75 -2.04 0.90
C ILE A 97 -38.21 -0.95 -0.05
N VAL A 98 -39.44 -0.42 0.11
CA VAL A 98 -39.93 0.72 -0.69
C VAL A 98 -39.06 1.96 -0.47
N LEU A 99 -38.66 2.23 0.78
CA LEU A 99 -37.72 3.30 1.11
C LEU A 99 -36.34 3.06 0.48
N LEU A 100 -35.88 1.81 0.41
CA LEU A 100 -34.62 1.43 -0.23
C LEU A 100 -34.67 1.59 -1.77
N THR A 101 -35.82 1.34 -2.40
CA THR A 101 -36.02 1.59 -3.85
C THR A 101 -36.19 3.06 -4.20
N LEU A 102 -36.54 3.90 -3.22
CA LEU A 102 -36.65 5.36 -3.37
C LEU A 102 -35.33 6.10 -3.14
N VAL A 103 -34.30 5.42 -2.64
CA VAL A 103 -32.93 5.94 -2.67
C VAL A 103 -32.44 5.80 -4.10
N PRO A 104 -32.23 6.90 -4.86
CA PRO A 104 -31.57 6.80 -6.14
C PRO A 104 -30.18 6.23 -5.86
N THR A 105 -29.93 4.98 -6.24
CA THR A 105 -28.58 4.49 -6.44
C THR A 105 -28.03 5.30 -7.60
N ASP A 106 -27.35 6.40 -7.29
CA ASP A 106 -26.59 7.19 -8.24
C ASP A 106 -25.40 6.32 -8.67
N GLU A 107 -25.66 5.30 -9.49
CA GLU A 107 -24.65 4.58 -10.27
C GLU A 107 -24.22 5.45 -11.46
N ARG A 108 -24.01 6.74 -11.24
CA ARG A 108 -23.17 7.52 -12.13
C ARG A 108 -21.74 7.12 -11.83
N ALA A 109 -21.16 6.29 -12.71
CA ALA A 109 -19.72 6.40 -12.99
C ALA A 109 -19.36 7.90 -12.97
N PRO A 110 -18.29 8.35 -12.30
CA PRO A 110 -18.06 9.76 -12.03
C PRO A 110 -18.21 10.53 -13.33
N ALA A 111 -19.35 11.19 -13.46
CA ALA A 111 -19.62 12.06 -14.57
C ALA A 111 -18.73 13.23 -14.26
N LEU A 112 -17.53 13.25 -14.85
CA LEU A 112 -16.69 14.44 -14.90
C LEU A 112 -17.66 15.57 -15.22
N GLY A 113 -17.88 16.45 -14.23
CA GLY A 113 -18.85 17.52 -14.40
C GLY A 113 -18.50 18.29 -15.68
N GLU A 114 -19.43 19.05 -16.25
CA GLU A 114 -19.15 19.92 -17.41
C GLU A 114 -17.95 20.88 -17.20
N HIS A 115 -17.46 20.94 -15.96
CA HIS A 115 -16.34 21.73 -15.49
C HIS A 115 -15.21 20.87 -14.88
N GLU A 116 -15.09 19.58 -15.15
CA GLU A 116 -13.99 18.73 -14.69
C GLU A 116 -13.18 18.17 -15.87
N GLY A 117 -11.88 17.98 -15.63
CA GLY A 117 -10.93 17.42 -16.58
C GLY A 117 -9.92 16.51 -15.90
N ILE A 118 -9.09 15.89 -16.72
CA ILE A 118 -8.06 14.96 -16.27
C ILE A 118 -6.70 15.67 -16.26
N ALA A 119 -6.08 15.78 -15.09
CA ALA A 119 -4.69 16.18 -14.94
C ALA A 119 -3.80 14.93 -14.87
N GLN A 120 -2.78 14.87 -15.72
CA GLN A 120 -1.74 13.85 -15.62
C GLN A 120 -0.45 14.49 -15.12
N PHE A 121 0.11 13.91 -14.07
CA PHE A 121 1.38 14.31 -13.49
C PHE A 121 2.40 13.22 -13.78
N VAL A 122 3.52 13.59 -14.39
CA VAL A 122 4.60 12.66 -14.76
C VAL A 122 5.92 13.28 -14.37
N GLY A 123 6.76 12.55 -13.64
CA GLY A 123 8.08 13.01 -13.25
C GLY A 123 9.10 11.88 -13.21
N ARG A 124 10.36 12.17 -13.56
CA ARG A 124 11.45 11.19 -13.53
C ARG A 124 12.27 11.33 -12.26
N PHE A 125 12.19 10.35 -11.38
CA PHE A 125 12.91 10.28 -10.10
C PHE A 125 13.45 8.85 -9.86
N PRO A 126 14.61 8.49 -10.45
CA PRO A 126 15.14 7.12 -10.42
C PRO A 126 15.47 6.60 -9.02
N ASP A 127 15.89 7.49 -8.13
CA ASP A 127 16.34 7.14 -6.77
C ASP A 127 15.26 7.41 -5.70
N ALA A 128 14.04 7.78 -6.10
CA ALA A 128 12.96 8.07 -5.16
C ALA A 128 12.38 6.80 -4.55
N HIS A 129 11.98 6.86 -3.28
CA HIS A 129 11.19 5.84 -2.60
C HIS A 129 9.71 6.19 -2.56
N SER A 130 9.39 7.48 -2.59
CA SER A 130 8.03 7.96 -2.74
C SER A 130 7.99 9.30 -3.45
N VAL A 131 6.96 9.51 -4.26
CA VAL A 131 6.72 10.80 -4.92
C VAL A 131 5.25 11.15 -4.73
N HIS A 132 5.00 12.38 -4.30
CA HIS A 132 3.65 12.92 -4.19
C HIS A 132 3.55 14.21 -4.98
N VAL A 133 2.34 14.57 -5.41
CA VAL A 133 2.07 15.90 -5.94
C VAL A 133 1.36 16.76 -4.89
N ALA A 134 1.82 17.99 -4.73
CA ALA A 134 1.21 19.01 -3.90
C ALA A 134 1.00 20.27 -4.74
N GLY A 135 -0.15 20.92 -4.58
CA GLY A 135 -0.50 22.09 -5.37
C GLY A 135 -1.73 22.83 -4.84
N SER A 136 -2.15 23.87 -5.54
CA SER A 136 -3.28 24.69 -5.11
C SER A 136 -4.61 23.91 -5.02
N PHE A 137 -4.75 22.80 -5.76
CA PHE A 137 -5.93 21.93 -5.70
C PHE A 137 -6.04 21.07 -4.43
N ASN A 138 -4.96 20.91 -3.67
CA ASN A 138 -4.98 20.16 -2.41
C ASN A 138 -4.43 20.97 -1.22
N ASP A 139 -4.52 22.29 -1.28
CA ASP A 139 -3.97 23.22 -0.29
C ASP A 139 -2.47 22.97 0.01
N TRP A 140 -1.69 22.56 -0.99
CA TRP A 140 -0.28 22.20 -0.86
C TRP A 140 0.00 21.08 0.16
N ARG A 141 -0.99 20.23 0.46
CA ARG A 141 -0.84 19.12 1.42
C ARG A 141 0.00 18.00 0.84
N THR A 142 1.14 17.74 1.45
CA THR A 142 2.04 16.63 1.09
C THR A 142 1.45 15.28 1.52
N GLY A 143 1.89 14.19 0.88
CA GLY A 143 1.47 12.83 1.26
C GLY A 143 0.03 12.45 0.88
N THR A 144 -0.73 13.34 0.22
CA THR A 144 -2.15 13.11 -0.09
C THR A 144 -2.38 12.44 -1.43
N ILE A 145 -1.60 12.81 -2.45
CA ILE A 145 -1.74 12.31 -3.82
C ILE A 145 -0.41 11.67 -4.23
N PRO A 146 -0.26 10.34 -4.04
CA PRO A 146 0.95 9.63 -4.44
C PRO A 146 1.00 9.46 -5.96
N LEU A 147 2.21 9.50 -6.51
CA LEU A 147 2.51 9.01 -7.85
C LEU A 147 2.95 7.55 -7.74
N GLU A 148 2.73 6.80 -8.82
CA GLU A 148 3.08 5.38 -8.92
C GLU A 148 4.15 5.16 -10.00
N ASP A 149 5.13 4.33 -9.69
CA ASP A 149 6.13 3.78 -10.61
C ASP A 149 6.02 2.24 -10.55
N ARG A 150 5.13 1.68 -11.39
CA ARG A 150 4.75 0.25 -11.32
C ARG A 150 5.77 -0.67 -11.98
N ASP A 151 6.50 -0.14 -12.96
CA ASP A 151 7.53 -0.83 -13.72
C ASP A 151 8.94 -0.61 -13.16
N HIS A 152 9.07 0.26 -12.15
CA HIS A 152 10.34 0.60 -11.50
C HIS A 152 11.35 1.19 -12.50
N ASP A 153 10.86 1.95 -13.49
CA ASP A 153 11.68 2.61 -14.52
C ASP A 153 12.17 4.00 -14.09
N GLY A 154 11.77 4.44 -12.89
CA GLY A 154 12.05 5.74 -12.33
C GLY A 154 11.12 6.84 -12.85
N VAL A 155 10.05 6.49 -13.59
CA VAL A 155 9.03 7.43 -14.08
C VAL A 155 7.75 7.27 -13.28
N TRP A 156 7.52 8.26 -12.44
CA TRP A 156 6.40 8.32 -11.53
C TRP A 156 5.20 8.99 -12.21
N ARG A 157 4.00 8.43 -12.03
CA ARG A 157 2.78 8.91 -12.70
C ARG A 157 1.58 8.98 -11.76
N ALA A 158 0.78 10.04 -11.87
CA ALA A 158 -0.52 10.14 -11.23
C ALA A 158 -1.55 10.75 -12.18
N THR A 159 -2.79 10.28 -12.09
CA THR A 159 -3.94 10.82 -12.83
C THR A 159 -4.96 11.32 -11.83
N VAL A 160 -5.27 12.62 -11.87
CA VAL A 160 -6.17 13.27 -10.92
C VAL A 160 -7.28 13.95 -11.70
N VAL A 161 -8.51 13.75 -11.25
CA VAL A 161 -9.67 14.50 -11.74
C VAL A 161 -9.72 15.82 -10.98
N LEU A 162 -9.70 16.92 -11.71
CA LEU A 162 -9.74 18.27 -11.15
C LEU A 162 -10.78 19.12 -11.90
N PRO A 163 -11.35 20.14 -11.26
CA PRO A 163 -12.12 21.14 -11.97
C PRO A 163 -11.27 21.82 -13.06
N THR A 164 -11.92 22.44 -14.04
CA THR A 164 -11.24 23.21 -15.07
C THR A 164 -10.60 24.44 -14.45
N GLY A 165 -9.36 24.71 -14.83
CA GLY A 165 -8.58 25.77 -14.23
C GLY A 165 -7.09 25.63 -14.48
N ALA A 166 -6.34 26.62 -14.01
CA ALA A 166 -4.89 26.55 -13.91
C ALA A 166 -4.53 26.32 -12.45
N TYR A 167 -3.66 25.35 -12.20
CA TYR A 167 -3.21 25.01 -10.86
C TYR A 167 -1.69 25.00 -10.79
N GLU A 168 -1.16 25.60 -9.73
CA GLU A 168 0.25 25.48 -9.38
C GLU A 168 0.48 24.18 -8.63
N TYR A 169 1.62 23.54 -8.90
CA TYR A 169 2.03 22.32 -8.23
C TYR A 169 3.54 22.15 -8.19
N MET A 170 3.97 21.24 -7.31
CA MET A 170 5.32 20.70 -7.22
C MET A 170 5.26 19.21 -6.86
N PHE A 171 6.35 18.50 -7.14
CA PHE A 171 6.57 17.16 -6.64
C PHE A 171 7.26 17.19 -5.28
N VAL A 172 6.79 16.34 -4.37
CA VAL A 172 7.41 16.11 -3.07
C VAL A 172 8.01 14.70 -3.10
N VAL A 173 9.32 14.64 -3.23
CA VAL A 173 10.10 13.41 -3.31
C VAL A 173 10.61 13.05 -1.91
N ASP A 174 10.36 11.82 -1.50
CA ASP A 174 10.75 11.25 -0.20
C ASP A 174 10.29 12.08 1.01
N GLY A 175 9.20 12.83 0.85
CA GLY A 175 8.57 13.65 1.90
C GLY A 175 9.29 14.96 2.23
N GLU A 176 10.50 15.20 1.71
CA GLU A 176 11.33 16.34 2.10
C GLU A 176 11.73 17.23 0.92
N ARG A 177 11.93 16.65 -0.28
CA ARG A 177 12.47 17.36 -1.43
C ARG A 177 11.36 17.89 -2.34
N TRP A 178 11.23 19.21 -2.43
CA TRP A 178 10.31 19.89 -3.34
C TRP A 178 11.00 20.12 -4.68
N VAL A 179 10.41 19.58 -5.75
CA VAL A 179 10.95 19.66 -7.12
C VAL A 179 9.85 20.15 -8.05
N PRO A 180 10.04 21.26 -8.79
CA PRO A 180 9.11 21.61 -9.85
C PRO A 180 9.18 20.58 -10.99
N ASP A 181 8.08 20.41 -11.70
CA ASP A 181 8.07 19.69 -12.96
C ASP A 181 8.77 20.52 -14.05
N HIS A 182 10.01 20.16 -14.35
CA HIS A 182 10.81 20.79 -15.41
C HIS A 182 10.30 20.48 -16.83
N TRP A 183 9.33 19.57 -16.97
CA TRP A 183 8.65 19.27 -18.24
C TRP A 183 7.29 19.93 -18.35
N ALA A 184 6.85 20.70 -17.34
CA ALA A 184 5.62 21.46 -17.43
C ALA A 184 5.72 22.56 -18.49
N ASP A 185 4.61 22.80 -19.20
CA ASP A 185 4.51 23.84 -20.23
C ASP A 185 4.77 25.25 -19.68
N ARG A 186 4.56 25.46 -18.38
CA ARG A 186 4.70 26.75 -17.73
C ARG A 186 5.19 26.59 -16.29
N LEU A 187 6.14 27.45 -15.94
CA LEU A 187 6.63 27.67 -14.59
C LEU A 187 6.24 29.09 -14.14
N VAL A 188 6.02 29.28 -12.85
CA VAL A 188 5.77 30.58 -12.22
C VAL A 188 6.67 30.74 -11.01
N GLU A 189 7.30 31.90 -10.86
CA GLU A 189 8.13 32.23 -9.70
C GLU A 189 7.24 32.57 -8.50
N ASP A 190 7.56 32.00 -7.33
CA ASP A 190 6.93 32.33 -6.05
C ASP A 190 7.56 33.57 -5.42
N ASP A 191 6.92 34.12 -4.38
CA ASP A 191 7.41 35.30 -3.65
C ASP A 191 8.77 35.08 -2.96
N PHE A 192 9.30 33.86 -2.98
CA PHE A 192 10.57 33.44 -2.38
C PHE A 192 11.64 33.10 -3.43
N GLY A 193 11.40 33.36 -4.71
CA GLY A 193 12.34 33.13 -5.81
C GLY A 193 12.48 31.65 -6.22
N ARG A 194 11.51 30.80 -5.86
CA ARG A 194 11.42 29.40 -6.30
C ARG A 194 10.40 29.28 -7.42
N GLU A 195 10.51 28.24 -8.24
CA GLU A 195 9.57 28.01 -9.34
C GLU A 195 8.54 26.93 -8.97
N ASN A 196 7.27 27.20 -9.28
CA ASN A 196 6.16 26.25 -9.26
C ASN A 196 5.75 25.90 -10.70
N SER A 197 5.33 24.66 -10.93
CA SER A 197 4.81 24.23 -12.23
C SER A 197 3.32 24.51 -12.34
N ILE A 198 2.84 24.84 -13.53
CA ILE A 198 1.42 25.07 -13.80
C ILE A 198 0.84 23.94 -14.66
N VAL A 199 -0.23 23.32 -14.19
CA VAL A 199 -1.08 22.41 -14.96
C VAL A 199 -2.37 23.10 -15.36
N ILE A 200 -2.73 23.04 -16.64
CA ILE A 200 -4.00 23.57 -17.15
C ILE A 200 -4.95 22.42 -17.38
N VAL A 201 -6.01 22.38 -16.59
CA VAL A 201 -7.07 21.37 -16.70
C VAL A 201 -8.19 21.93 -17.57
N ARG A 202 -8.47 21.25 -18.67
CA ARG A 202 -9.54 21.60 -19.62
C ARG A 202 -10.66 20.58 -19.52
N ALA A 203 -11.89 21.03 -19.74
CA ALA A 203 -13.03 20.14 -19.79
C ALA A 203 -12.83 19.17 -20.94
N THR A 204 -13.00 17.88 -20.64
CA THR A 204 -13.09 16.85 -21.67
C THR A 204 -14.51 16.85 -22.22
N TRP A 205 -14.75 17.65 -23.26
CA TRP A 205 -15.98 17.53 -24.04
C TRP A 205 -15.95 16.19 -24.79
N ARG A 206 -17.04 15.44 -24.72
CA ARG A 206 -17.28 14.26 -25.58
C ARG A 206 -18.32 14.61 -26.63
#